data_AF-A0AAU8BTW4-F1
#
_entry.id   AF-A0AAU8BTW4-F1
#
_cell.length_a   1.000
_cell.length_b   1.000
_cell.length_c   1.000
_cell.angle_alpha   90.00
_cell.angle_beta   90.00
_cell.angle_gamma   90.00
#
_symmetry.space_group_name_H-M   'P 1'
#
loop_
_entity.id
_entity.type
_entity.pdbx_description
1 polymer ?
#
loop_
_entity_poly.entity_id
_entity_poly.type
_entity_poly.pdbx_seq_one_letter_code
_entity_poly.pdbx_strand_id
1 'polypeptide(L)'
;MSTLAIDIGGTKVALGMVENGKLIERTQIATPSTIDVREFANHILSPCSEWLEKAQNIGISTTGWVKPEGITSINPDTLPFPQPFALHREVERTSDRPVAMLNDAQAAACFEFKSHANLVKNMAYVTVSTGVGGGIIIDGKLHKGSNWLAGHIGHTVIDINGPDCGCGQNGCVEAIASGTAINKVAQATINPTISNIELFELARNDASAMAIIKRSAQAIAVLCTNLKATYDLDLVVLGGGVGLASHYMELVDEYIQQKPAAFRVPITKASGDYDACLLGAAEQFSLSLDNSNAQH
;
A
#
# COMPACT_ATOMS: atom_id res chain seq x y z
N MET A 1 19.07 -14.12 -5.81
CA MET A 1 18.77 -14.12 -4.35
C MET A 1 17.46 -14.86 -4.15
N SER A 2 17.38 -15.72 -3.14
CA SER A 2 16.18 -16.45 -2.74
C SER A 2 15.59 -15.82 -1.47
N THR A 3 14.31 -15.46 -1.53
CA THR A 3 13.60 -14.77 -0.44
C THR A 3 12.30 -15.49 -0.13
N LEU A 4 12.08 -15.82 1.14
CA LEU A 4 10.74 -16.13 1.60
C LEU A 4 9.96 -14.83 1.74
N ALA A 5 8.99 -14.62 0.86
CA ALA A 5 8.08 -13.49 0.92
C ALA A 5 6.82 -13.86 1.72
N ILE A 6 6.39 -12.96 2.60
CA ILE A 6 5.21 -13.12 3.44
C ILE A 6 4.37 -11.86 3.31
N ASP A 7 3.11 -11.98 2.94
CA ASP A 7 2.16 -10.86 2.90
C ASP A 7 1.02 -11.09 3.88
N ILE A 8 0.96 -10.25 4.91
CA ILE A 8 0.04 -10.38 6.03
C ILE A 8 -1.15 -9.42 5.83
N GLY A 9 -2.24 -9.98 5.32
CA GLY A 9 -3.53 -9.30 5.27
C GLY A 9 -4.38 -9.53 6.52
N GLY A 10 -5.53 -8.86 6.60
CA GLY A 10 -6.45 -8.98 7.74
C GLY A 10 -7.15 -10.33 7.87
N THR A 11 -7.25 -11.11 6.78
CA THR A 11 -7.93 -12.42 6.77
C THR A 11 -7.08 -13.57 6.26
N LYS A 12 -6.07 -13.27 5.44
CA LYS A 12 -5.21 -14.24 4.77
C LYS A 12 -3.76 -13.78 4.91
N VAL A 13 -2.87 -14.75 5.05
CA VAL A 13 -1.42 -14.58 4.89
C VAL A 13 -1.01 -15.32 3.63
N ALA A 14 -0.50 -14.60 2.64
CA ALA A 14 0.12 -15.20 1.48
C ALA A 14 1.60 -15.47 1.76
N LEU A 15 2.10 -16.59 1.26
CA LEU A 15 3.46 -17.07 1.49
C LEU A 15 4.04 -17.48 0.14
N GLY A 16 5.29 -17.10 -0.13
CA GLY A 16 5.89 -17.42 -1.42
C GLY A 16 7.41 -17.50 -1.39
N MET A 17 7.95 -18.45 -2.15
CA MET A 17 9.39 -18.49 -2.44
C MET A 17 9.67 -17.64 -3.68
N VAL A 18 10.48 -16.60 -3.53
CA VAL A 18 10.88 -15.71 -4.62
C VAL A 18 12.34 -15.95 -4.97
N GLU A 19 12.64 -16.27 -6.22
CA GLU A 19 13.99 -16.41 -6.73
C GLU A 19 14.24 -15.46 -7.90
N ASN A 20 15.28 -14.65 -7.79
CA ASN A 20 15.66 -13.68 -8.84
C ASN A 20 14.50 -12.78 -9.27
N GLY A 21 13.68 -12.37 -8.29
CA GLY A 21 12.52 -11.51 -8.48
C GLY A 21 11.32 -12.18 -9.15
N LYS A 22 11.27 -13.52 -9.19
CA LYS A 22 10.13 -14.30 -9.68
C LYS A 22 9.58 -15.19 -8.58
N LEU A 23 8.26 -15.26 -8.47
CA LEU A 23 7.58 -16.18 -7.56
C LEU A 23 7.67 -17.61 -8.13
N ILE A 24 8.29 -18.52 -7.37
CA ILE A 24 8.52 -19.91 -7.77
C ILE A 24 7.45 -20.82 -7.19
N GLU A 25 7.13 -20.62 -5.91
CA GLU A 25 6.10 -21.37 -5.20
C GLU A 25 5.26 -20.41 -4.37
N ARG A 26 3.97 -20.76 -4.20
CA ARG A 26 2.99 -19.94 -3.50
C ARG A 26 2.02 -20.80 -2.71
N THR A 27 1.77 -20.40 -1.48
CA THR A 27 0.67 -20.94 -0.66
C THR A 27 -0.01 -19.81 0.10
N GLN A 28 -1.09 -20.13 0.78
CA GLN A 28 -1.85 -19.16 1.56
C GLN A 28 -2.49 -19.85 2.75
N ILE A 29 -2.46 -19.17 3.89
CA ILE A 29 -3.10 -19.60 5.13
C ILE A 29 -4.06 -18.52 5.63
N ALA A 30 -4.91 -18.86 6.59
CA ALA A 30 -5.70 -17.86 7.30
C ALA A 30 -4.79 -17.01 8.20
N THR A 31 -5.10 -15.72 8.37
CA THR A 31 -4.37 -14.88 9.33
C THR A 31 -4.54 -15.45 10.74
N PRO A 32 -3.45 -15.72 11.48
CA PRO A 32 -3.55 -16.21 12.85
C PRO A 32 -4.34 -15.24 13.72
N SER A 33 -5.26 -15.77 14.54
CA SER A 33 -6.05 -14.98 15.49
C SER A 33 -5.32 -14.71 16.81
N THR A 34 -4.14 -15.32 17.02
CA THR A 34 -3.33 -15.11 18.22
C THR A 34 -2.71 -13.72 18.24
N ILE A 35 -2.62 -13.16 19.45
CA ILE A 35 -1.92 -11.90 19.72
C ILE A 35 -0.53 -12.11 20.33
N ASP A 36 -0.14 -13.38 20.55
CA ASP A 36 1.21 -13.72 20.96
C ASP A 36 2.14 -13.75 19.73
N VAL A 37 3.23 -12.97 19.80
CA VAL A 37 4.15 -12.80 18.67
C VAL A 37 4.88 -14.10 18.30
N ARG A 38 5.16 -14.97 19.28
CA ARG A 38 5.88 -16.23 19.05
C ARG A 38 4.97 -17.25 18.39
N GLU A 39 3.76 -17.38 18.89
CA GLU A 39 2.74 -18.23 18.26
C GLU A 39 2.45 -17.77 16.84
N PHE A 40 2.34 -16.46 16.62
CA PHE A 40 2.13 -15.88 15.30
C PHE A 40 3.28 -16.23 14.35
N ALA A 41 4.53 -15.97 14.76
CA ALA A 41 5.72 -16.26 13.96
C ALA A 41 5.83 -17.75 13.61
N ASN A 42 5.63 -18.64 14.59
CA ASN A 42 5.65 -20.09 14.35
C ASN A 42 4.55 -20.52 13.37
N HIS A 43 3.35 -19.93 13.48
CA HIS A 43 2.23 -20.27 12.61
C HIS A 43 2.50 -19.88 11.15
N ILE A 44 3.12 -18.72 10.89
CA ILE A 44 3.43 -18.28 9.52
C ILE A 44 4.66 -19.00 8.95
N LEU A 45 5.62 -19.42 9.78
CA LEU A 45 6.85 -20.09 9.33
C LEU A 45 6.69 -21.60 9.14
N SER A 46 5.81 -22.25 9.92
CA SER A 46 5.63 -23.71 9.89
C SER A 46 5.32 -24.28 8.49
N PRO A 47 4.41 -23.68 7.68
CA PRO A 47 4.14 -24.15 6.32
C PRO A 47 5.31 -23.96 5.34
N CYS A 48 6.34 -23.20 5.73
CA CYS A 48 7.45 -22.78 4.87
C CYS A 48 8.78 -23.46 5.25
N SER A 49 8.78 -24.55 6.03
CA SER A 49 10.01 -25.18 6.53
C SER A 49 11.02 -25.52 5.42
N GLU A 50 10.57 -26.17 4.34
CA GLU A 50 11.42 -26.52 3.19
C GLU A 50 11.92 -25.28 2.42
N TRP A 51 11.13 -24.21 2.41
CA TRP A 51 11.49 -22.94 1.80
C TRP A 51 12.53 -22.20 2.64
N LEU A 52 12.39 -22.21 3.96
CA LEU A 52 13.30 -21.56 4.90
C LEU A 52 14.73 -22.10 4.84
N GLU A 53 14.91 -23.39 4.52
CA GLU A 53 16.24 -23.97 4.32
C GLU A 53 16.96 -23.35 3.10
N LYS A 54 16.21 -22.99 2.06
CA LYS A 54 16.73 -22.43 0.79
C LYS A 54 16.75 -20.89 0.77
N ALA A 55 15.91 -20.24 1.56
CA ALA A 55 15.80 -18.79 1.62
C ALA A 55 17.05 -18.16 2.25
N GLN A 56 17.57 -17.10 1.62
CA GLN A 56 18.68 -16.30 2.15
C GLN A 56 18.20 -15.22 3.12
N ASN A 57 16.96 -14.75 2.95
CA ASN A 57 16.31 -13.74 3.78
C ASN A 57 14.78 -13.87 3.72
N ILE A 58 14.09 -13.11 4.57
CA ILE A 58 12.63 -13.08 4.66
C ILE A 58 12.14 -11.65 4.48
N GLY A 59 11.29 -11.44 3.49
CA GLY A 59 10.62 -10.17 3.22
C GLY A 59 9.17 -10.22 3.68
N ILE A 60 8.77 -9.29 4.54
CA ILE A 60 7.39 -9.23 5.06
C ILE A 60 6.71 -7.94 4.58
N SER A 61 5.50 -8.07 4.02
CA SER A 61 4.55 -6.97 3.89
C SER A 61 3.38 -7.18 4.86
N THR A 62 2.84 -6.09 5.39
CA THR A 62 1.71 -6.14 6.33
C THR A 62 0.89 -4.86 6.24
N THR A 63 -0.37 -4.93 6.63
CA THR A 63 -1.12 -3.71 6.93
C THR A 63 -0.55 -3.00 8.17
N GLY A 64 -0.73 -1.68 8.23
CA GLY A 64 -0.33 -0.83 9.35
C GLY A 64 0.97 -0.05 9.12
N TRP A 65 1.40 0.64 10.17
CA TRP A 65 2.64 1.41 10.20
C TRP A 65 3.76 0.54 10.76
N VAL A 66 4.70 0.16 9.90
CA VAL A 66 5.86 -0.66 10.26
C VAL A 66 6.99 0.23 10.77
N LYS A 67 7.45 -0.03 12.00
CA LYS A 67 8.56 0.65 12.65
C LYS A 67 9.66 -0.33 13.08
N PRO A 68 10.88 0.15 13.40
CA PRO A 68 11.94 -0.70 13.95
C PRO A 68 11.57 -1.43 15.25
N GLU A 69 10.59 -0.94 16.00
CA GLU A 69 10.08 -1.62 17.21
C GLU A 69 9.06 -2.73 16.89
N GLY A 70 8.42 -2.68 15.72
CA GLY A 70 7.35 -3.60 15.34
C GLY A 70 6.24 -2.93 14.55
N ILE A 71 5.15 -3.68 14.33
CA ILE A 71 3.93 -3.20 13.67
C ILE A 71 3.14 -2.35 14.66
N THR A 72 2.72 -1.16 14.23
CA THR A 72 1.76 -0.30 14.92
C THR A 72 0.71 0.18 13.91
N SER A 73 -0.25 0.99 14.32
CA SER A 73 -1.22 1.60 13.42
C SER A 73 -1.38 3.09 13.72
N ILE A 74 -1.77 3.84 12.68
CA ILE A 74 -2.16 5.24 12.85
C ILE A 74 -3.50 5.32 13.61
N ASN A 75 -4.42 4.39 13.32
CA ASN A 75 -5.65 4.21 14.08
C ASN A 75 -5.54 2.95 14.95
N PRO A 76 -5.48 3.05 16.29
CA PRO A 76 -5.35 1.90 17.19
C PRO A 76 -6.38 0.79 16.96
N ASP A 77 -7.59 1.13 16.52
CA ASP A 77 -8.70 0.18 16.33
C ASP A 77 -8.58 -0.67 15.05
N THR A 78 -7.58 -0.38 14.19
CA THR A 78 -7.42 -1.06 12.89
C THR A 78 -6.63 -2.36 12.95
N LEU A 79 -5.84 -2.58 14.00
CA LEU A 79 -5.03 -3.80 14.16
C LEU A 79 -5.38 -4.53 15.46
N PRO A 80 -5.54 -5.86 15.43
CA PRO A 80 -5.91 -6.64 16.61
C PRO A 80 -4.74 -6.93 17.56
N PHE A 81 -3.49 -6.58 17.19
CA PHE A 81 -2.30 -6.95 17.93
C PHE A 81 -1.85 -5.88 18.95
N PRO A 82 -1.16 -6.27 20.04
CA PRO A 82 -0.46 -5.35 20.93
C PRO A 82 0.52 -4.49 20.14
N GLN A 83 0.57 -3.19 20.43
CA GLN A 83 1.39 -2.26 19.68
C GLN A 83 2.53 -1.72 20.56
N PRO A 84 3.81 -1.82 20.14
CA PRO A 84 4.27 -2.41 18.88
C PRO A 84 4.27 -3.95 18.90
N PHE A 85 3.88 -4.57 17.77
CA PHE A 85 3.97 -6.02 17.57
C PHE A 85 5.29 -6.37 16.89
N ALA A 86 6.28 -6.81 17.68
CA ALA A 86 7.67 -7.01 17.24
C ALA A 86 7.89 -8.26 16.35
N LEU A 87 7.01 -8.48 15.37
CA LEU A 87 6.98 -9.70 14.54
C LEU A 87 8.28 -9.95 13.78
N HIS A 88 8.88 -8.93 13.16
CA HIS A 88 10.12 -9.08 12.40
C HIS A 88 11.26 -9.67 13.26
N ARG A 89 11.39 -9.25 14.53
CA ARG A 89 12.42 -9.75 15.44
C ARG A 89 12.17 -11.19 15.83
N GLU A 90 10.91 -11.54 16.07
CA GLU A 90 10.55 -12.90 16.45
C GLU A 90 10.68 -13.87 15.27
N VAL A 91 10.34 -13.44 14.06
CA VAL A 91 10.60 -14.20 12.83
C VAL A 91 12.10 -14.39 12.65
N GLU A 92 12.91 -13.33 12.74
CA GLU A 92 14.36 -13.38 12.61
C GLU A 92 14.99 -14.36 13.61
N ARG A 93 14.58 -14.25 14.89
CA ARG A 93 15.02 -15.15 15.97
C ARG A 93 14.65 -16.61 15.72
N THR A 94 13.47 -16.86 15.13
CA THR A 94 12.93 -18.21 14.93
C THR A 94 13.51 -18.86 13.68
N SER A 95 13.75 -18.10 12.62
CA SER A 95 14.25 -18.62 11.35
C SER A 95 15.78 -18.61 11.23
N ASP A 96 16.49 -17.84 12.06
CA ASP A 96 17.93 -17.56 11.93
C ASP A 96 18.27 -16.98 10.53
N ARG A 97 17.40 -16.08 10.03
CA ARG A 97 17.52 -15.43 8.72
C ARG A 97 17.31 -13.93 8.86
N PRO A 98 18.00 -13.08 8.07
CA PRO A 98 17.71 -11.66 8.01
C PRO A 98 16.26 -11.39 7.62
N VAL A 99 15.59 -10.50 8.35
CA VAL A 99 14.19 -10.12 8.10
C VAL A 99 14.08 -8.62 7.83
N ALA A 100 13.31 -8.26 6.80
CA ALA A 100 12.92 -6.88 6.56
C ALA A 100 11.41 -6.80 6.36
N MET A 101 10.80 -5.70 6.82
CA MET A 101 9.35 -5.55 6.84
C MET A 101 8.96 -4.16 6.32
N LEU A 102 7.93 -4.14 5.48
CA LEU A 102 7.30 -2.94 4.92
C LEU A 102 5.79 -2.99 5.16
N ASN A 103 5.14 -1.83 5.04
CA ASN A 103 3.70 -1.87 4.84
C ASN A 103 3.35 -2.34 3.41
N ASP A 104 2.12 -2.81 3.22
CA ASP A 104 1.59 -3.30 1.95
C ASP A 104 1.77 -2.31 0.79
N ALA A 105 1.42 -1.03 0.98
CA ALA A 105 1.53 -0.01 -0.06
C ALA A 105 2.99 0.34 -0.41
N GLN A 106 3.91 0.28 0.56
CA GLN A 106 5.35 0.43 0.36
C GLN A 106 5.93 -0.77 -0.39
N ALA A 107 5.49 -1.99 -0.07
CA ALA A 107 5.88 -3.19 -0.80
C ALA A 107 5.40 -3.11 -2.25
N ALA A 108 4.13 -2.77 -2.48
CA ALA A 108 3.59 -2.56 -3.81
C ALA A 108 4.35 -1.46 -4.59
N ALA A 109 4.77 -0.38 -3.93
CA ALA A 109 5.61 0.64 -4.54
C ALA A 109 6.96 0.09 -5.02
N CYS A 110 7.64 -0.74 -4.20
CA CYS A 110 8.87 -1.41 -4.59
C CYS A 110 8.66 -2.32 -5.81
N PHE A 111 7.56 -3.07 -5.83
CA PHE A 111 7.21 -3.93 -6.95
C PHE A 111 7.00 -3.14 -8.25
N GLU A 112 6.13 -2.13 -8.22
CA GLU A 112 5.82 -1.33 -9.40
C GLU A 112 7.03 -0.54 -9.90
N PHE A 113 7.90 -0.08 -8.99
CA PHE A 113 9.08 0.69 -9.38
C PHE A 113 10.02 -0.12 -10.27
N LYS A 114 10.08 -1.44 -10.10
CA LYS A 114 10.97 -2.31 -10.87
C LYS A 114 10.77 -2.20 -12.38
N SER A 115 9.51 -2.11 -12.85
CA SER A 115 9.21 -1.96 -14.27
C SER A 115 9.45 -0.54 -14.79
N HIS A 116 9.59 0.43 -13.89
CA HIS A 116 9.77 1.85 -14.20
C HIS A 116 11.19 2.38 -13.88
N ALA A 117 12.06 1.60 -13.25
CA ALA A 117 13.36 2.05 -12.74
C ALA A 117 14.31 2.61 -13.81
N ASN A 118 14.12 2.20 -15.08
CA ASN A 118 14.88 2.74 -16.22
C ASN A 118 14.27 4.01 -16.84
N LEU A 119 13.07 4.39 -16.42
CA LEU A 119 12.29 5.49 -17.00
C LEU A 119 12.14 6.66 -16.02
N VAL A 120 12.04 6.38 -14.73
CA VAL A 120 11.76 7.37 -13.68
C VAL A 120 12.61 7.14 -12.45
N LYS A 121 12.81 8.18 -11.65
CA LYS A 121 13.52 8.12 -10.36
C LYS A 121 12.62 8.44 -9.17
N ASN A 122 11.66 9.33 -9.38
CA ASN A 122 10.74 9.80 -8.35
C ASN A 122 9.33 9.31 -8.69
N MET A 123 8.85 8.33 -7.94
CA MET A 123 7.57 7.67 -8.21
C MET A 123 6.75 7.56 -6.93
N ALA A 124 5.45 7.79 -7.01
CA ALA A 124 4.53 7.37 -5.96
C ALA A 124 3.67 6.21 -6.44
N TYR A 125 3.49 5.22 -5.59
CA TYR A 125 2.37 4.28 -5.68
C TYR A 125 1.24 4.79 -4.79
N VAL A 126 0.03 4.82 -5.33
CA VAL A 126 -1.19 5.20 -4.62
C VAL A 126 -2.19 4.06 -4.78
N THR A 127 -2.63 3.47 -3.67
CA THR A 127 -3.71 2.49 -3.68
C THR A 127 -5.00 3.10 -3.15
N VAL A 128 -6.08 2.96 -3.90
CA VAL A 128 -7.43 3.34 -3.47
C VAL A 128 -8.25 2.06 -3.41
N SER A 129 -8.53 1.61 -2.20
CA SER A 129 -9.26 0.36 -1.93
C SER A 129 -10.23 0.63 -0.77
N THR A 130 -10.32 -0.23 0.24
CA THR A 130 -11.05 0.08 1.48
C THR A 130 -10.58 1.39 2.12
N GLY A 131 -9.27 1.64 2.11
CA GLY A 131 -8.60 2.89 2.51
C GLY A 131 -7.82 3.54 1.38
N VAL A 132 -6.95 4.49 1.71
CA VAL A 132 -5.98 5.10 0.78
C VAL A 132 -4.57 4.95 1.33
N GLY A 133 -3.75 4.17 0.65
CA GLY A 133 -2.35 3.92 1.03
C GLY A 133 -1.37 4.42 -0.03
N GLY A 134 -0.10 4.46 0.32
CA GLY A 134 0.94 4.71 -0.67
C GLY A 134 2.36 4.34 -0.24
N GLY A 135 3.23 4.37 -1.24
CA GLY A 135 4.68 4.26 -1.07
C GLY A 135 5.35 5.27 -1.99
N ILE A 136 6.44 5.89 -1.52
CA ILE A 136 7.13 6.94 -2.25
C ILE A 136 8.54 6.46 -2.54
N ILE A 137 8.95 6.51 -3.80
CA ILE A 137 10.32 6.28 -4.27
C ILE A 137 10.91 7.65 -4.61
N ILE A 138 12.08 7.96 -4.05
CA ILE A 138 12.86 9.18 -4.33
C ILE A 138 14.28 8.75 -4.70
N ASP A 139 14.81 9.28 -5.79
CA ASP A 139 16.13 8.91 -6.33
C ASP A 139 16.30 7.39 -6.48
N GLY A 140 15.23 6.70 -6.90
CA GLY A 140 15.20 5.25 -7.08
C GLY A 140 15.17 4.43 -5.78
N LYS A 141 14.98 5.07 -4.63
CA LYS A 141 14.96 4.41 -3.31
C LYS A 141 13.63 4.63 -2.59
N LEU A 142 13.14 3.59 -1.91
CA LEU A 142 11.96 3.72 -1.06
C LEU A 142 12.22 4.74 0.06
N HIS A 143 11.46 5.83 0.04
CA HIS A 143 11.48 6.87 1.05
C HIS A 143 10.60 6.46 2.23
N LYS A 144 11.24 5.95 3.29
CA LYS A 144 10.57 5.56 4.55
C LYS A 144 10.46 6.71 5.55
N GLY A 145 11.37 7.68 5.46
CA GLY A 145 11.55 8.71 6.48
C GLY A 145 12.18 8.17 7.77
N SER A 146 12.66 9.06 8.65
CA SER A 146 13.34 8.67 9.90
C SER A 146 12.45 7.88 10.86
N ASN A 147 11.16 8.22 10.90
CA ASN A 147 10.16 7.54 11.73
C ASN A 147 9.34 6.50 10.97
N TRP A 148 9.72 6.15 9.73
CA TRP A 148 9.05 5.14 8.91
C TRP A 148 7.59 5.46 8.55
N LEU A 149 7.17 6.72 8.70
CA LEU A 149 5.81 7.19 8.42
C LEU A 149 5.60 7.57 6.95
N ALA A 150 6.67 7.81 6.18
CA ALA A 150 6.52 8.29 4.81
C ALA A 150 5.77 7.28 3.93
N GLY A 151 4.89 7.79 3.07
CA GLY A 151 3.97 6.97 2.28
C GLY A 151 2.55 6.86 2.83
N HIS A 152 2.27 7.27 4.08
CA HIS A 152 0.91 7.35 4.63
C HIS A 152 0.10 8.55 4.07
N ILE A 153 0.12 8.70 2.76
CA ILE A 153 -0.42 9.82 1.99
C ILE A 153 -1.94 9.95 2.07
N GLY A 154 -2.65 8.85 2.38
CA GLY A 154 -4.09 8.87 2.62
C GLY A 154 -4.50 9.76 3.80
N HIS A 155 -3.60 10.01 4.75
CA HIS A 155 -3.84 10.86 5.91
C HIS A 155 -3.37 12.31 5.72
N THR A 156 -2.98 12.70 4.50
CA THR A 156 -2.76 14.12 4.20
C THR A 156 -4.10 14.85 4.12
N VAL A 157 -4.18 16.05 4.70
CA VAL A 157 -5.40 16.86 4.71
C VAL A 157 -5.53 17.62 3.40
N ILE A 158 -6.67 17.48 2.73
CA ILE A 158 -7.00 18.21 1.48
C ILE A 158 -8.22 19.11 1.62
N ASP A 159 -8.99 18.96 2.70
CA ASP A 159 -10.14 19.79 3.02
C ASP A 159 -10.17 20.07 4.52
N ILE A 160 -9.81 21.29 4.94
CA ILE A 160 -9.79 21.64 6.37
C ILE A 160 -11.18 21.61 7.03
N ASN A 161 -12.26 21.62 6.22
CA ASN A 161 -13.64 21.49 6.67
C ASN A 161 -14.23 20.12 6.29
N GLY A 162 -13.37 19.18 5.93
CA GLY A 162 -13.75 17.85 5.47
C GLY A 162 -14.21 16.92 6.59
N PRO A 163 -14.65 15.70 6.23
CA PRO A 163 -15.15 14.73 7.20
C PRO A 163 -14.07 14.26 8.18
N ASP A 164 -14.48 13.78 9.35
CA ASP A 164 -13.58 13.11 10.29
C ASP A 164 -12.92 11.88 9.66
N CYS A 165 -11.61 11.74 9.87
CA CYS A 165 -10.85 10.55 9.51
C CYS A 165 -10.64 9.66 10.74
N GLY A 166 -10.56 8.35 10.53
CA GLY A 166 -10.27 7.39 11.60
C GLY A 166 -8.90 7.59 12.26
N CYS A 167 -7.99 8.36 11.67
CA CYS A 167 -6.73 8.74 12.30
C CYS A 167 -6.85 9.89 13.32
N GLY A 168 -8.02 10.50 13.47
CA GLY A 168 -8.27 11.63 14.38
C GLY A 168 -8.09 13.01 13.75
N GLN A 169 -7.69 13.10 12.48
CA GLN A 169 -7.66 14.36 11.72
C GLN A 169 -8.97 14.61 10.97
N ASN A 170 -9.15 15.83 10.45
CA ASN A 170 -10.27 16.23 9.60
C ASN A 170 -9.85 16.40 8.14
N GLY A 171 -10.67 15.86 7.23
CA GLY A 171 -10.53 16.00 5.78
C GLY A 171 -9.26 15.43 5.18
N CYS A 172 -8.81 14.30 5.73
CA CYS A 172 -7.83 13.45 5.07
C CYS A 172 -8.33 12.96 3.71
N VAL A 173 -7.42 12.73 2.77
CA VAL A 173 -7.74 12.11 1.47
C VAL A 173 -8.54 10.81 1.66
N GLU A 174 -8.13 9.95 2.58
CA GLU A 174 -8.81 8.68 2.85
C GLU A 174 -10.27 8.85 3.27
N ALA A 175 -10.57 9.89 4.07
CA ALA A 175 -11.93 10.16 4.55
C ALA A 175 -12.87 10.67 3.45
N ILE A 176 -12.32 11.01 2.27
CA ILE A 176 -13.07 11.52 1.12
C ILE A 176 -13.06 10.53 -0.05
N ALA A 177 -11.91 9.92 -0.33
CA ALA A 177 -11.65 9.17 -1.56
C ALA A 177 -11.72 7.67 -1.42
N SER A 178 -11.53 7.12 -0.22
CA SER A 178 -11.48 5.66 -0.03
C SER A 178 -12.80 4.99 -0.39
N GLY A 179 -12.72 3.68 -0.64
CA GLY A 179 -13.88 2.81 -0.78
C GLY A 179 -14.82 2.91 0.41
N THR A 180 -14.30 3.00 1.64
CA THR A 180 -15.12 3.20 2.84
C THR A 180 -15.85 4.55 2.80
N ALA A 181 -15.17 5.61 2.41
CA ALA A 181 -15.74 6.96 2.34
C ALA A 181 -16.85 7.08 1.29
N ILE A 182 -16.62 6.60 0.07
CA ILE A 182 -17.63 6.66 -0.99
C ILE A 182 -18.84 5.77 -0.66
N ASN A 183 -18.60 4.61 -0.03
CA ASN A 183 -19.67 3.71 0.36
C ASN A 183 -20.57 4.34 1.43
N LYS A 184 -19.96 4.95 2.46
CA LYS A 184 -20.68 5.64 3.52
C LYS A 184 -21.60 6.74 2.97
N VAL A 185 -21.13 7.54 2.01
CA VAL A 185 -21.94 8.57 1.37
C VAL A 185 -23.06 7.96 0.52
N ALA A 186 -22.76 6.93 -0.27
CA ALA A 186 -23.75 6.25 -1.10
C ALA A 186 -24.85 5.58 -0.27
N GLN A 187 -24.50 4.96 0.87
CA GLN A 187 -25.45 4.36 1.79
C GLN A 187 -26.37 5.39 2.44
N ALA A 188 -25.85 6.58 2.75
CA ALA A 188 -26.63 7.65 3.34
C ALA A 188 -27.55 8.38 2.34
N THR A 189 -27.20 8.41 1.05
CA THR A 189 -27.85 9.28 0.04
C THR A 189 -28.57 8.54 -1.07
N ILE A 190 -28.23 7.27 -1.33
CA ILE A 190 -28.76 6.48 -2.45
C ILE A 190 -29.48 5.23 -1.94
N ASN A 191 -28.73 4.30 -1.35
CA ASN A 191 -29.27 3.02 -0.86
C ASN A 191 -28.44 2.48 0.31
N PRO A 192 -29.03 2.27 1.51
CA PRO A 192 -28.33 1.83 2.72
C PRO A 192 -27.52 0.54 2.62
N THR A 193 -27.77 -0.32 1.63
CA THR A 193 -27.05 -1.59 1.46
C THR A 193 -26.16 -1.64 0.22
N ILE A 194 -26.01 -0.51 -0.50
CA ILE A 194 -25.23 -0.49 -1.73
C ILE A 194 -23.75 -0.81 -1.45
N SER A 195 -23.18 -1.69 -2.27
CA SER A 195 -21.75 -1.98 -2.33
C SER A 195 -21.04 -0.99 -3.26
N ASN A 196 -19.70 -0.92 -3.17
CA ASN A 196 -18.94 -0.10 -4.11
C ASN A 196 -19.05 -0.59 -5.56
N ILE A 197 -19.17 -1.91 -5.78
CA ILE A 197 -19.35 -2.46 -7.13
C ILE A 197 -20.66 -1.93 -7.73
N GLU A 198 -21.77 -2.05 -6.99
CA GLU A 198 -23.07 -1.53 -7.42
C GLU A 198 -23.06 -0.01 -7.60
N LEU A 199 -22.34 0.74 -6.75
CA LEU A 199 -22.18 2.19 -6.90
C LEU A 199 -21.52 2.55 -8.24
N PHE A 200 -20.44 1.87 -8.62
CA PHE A 200 -19.75 2.10 -9.90
C PHE A 200 -20.60 1.68 -11.10
N GLU A 201 -21.42 0.63 -10.98
CA GLU A 201 -22.37 0.24 -12.02
C GLU A 201 -23.49 1.27 -12.19
N LEU A 202 -24.06 1.73 -11.08
CA LEU A 202 -25.12 2.73 -11.04
C LEU A 202 -24.67 4.07 -11.62
N ALA A 203 -23.44 4.49 -11.31
CA ALA A 203 -22.86 5.76 -11.79
C ALA A 203 -22.78 5.88 -13.32
N ARG A 204 -22.89 4.78 -14.07
CA ARG A 204 -22.99 4.82 -15.54
C ARG A 204 -24.23 5.56 -16.04
N ASN A 205 -25.30 5.56 -15.23
CA ASN A 205 -26.60 6.13 -15.62
C ASN A 205 -27.20 7.08 -14.57
N ASP A 206 -26.60 7.18 -13.38
CA ASP A 206 -27.09 8.03 -12.29
C ASP A 206 -26.08 9.14 -11.93
N ALA A 207 -26.55 10.40 -12.01
CA ALA A 207 -25.72 11.57 -11.77
C ALA A 207 -25.28 11.72 -10.30
N SER A 208 -26.09 11.26 -9.35
CA SER A 208 -25.78 11.34 -7.92
C SER A 208 -24.68 10.34 -7.56
N ALA A 209 -24.78 9.10 -8.05
CA ALA A 209 -23.74 8.08 -7.92
C ALA A 209 -22.41 8.55 -8.56
N MET A 210 -22.49 9.11 -9.78
CA MET A 210 -21.31 9.66 -10.45
C MET A 210 -20.70 10.84 -9.68
N ALA A 211 -21.50 11.69 -9.03
CA ALA A 211 -20.98 12.79 -8.20
C ALA A 211 -20.14 12.30 -7.01
N ILE A 212 -20.53 11.18 -6.38
CA ILE A 212 -19.75 10.55 -5.30
C ILE A 212 -18.39 10.09 -5.81
N ILE A 213 -18.37 9.38 -6.96
CA ILE A 213 -17.13 8.87 -7.57
C ILE A 213 -16.23 10.04 -8.02
N LYS A 214 -16.80 11.08 -8.64
CA LYS A 214 -16.06 12.29 -9.04
C LYS A 214 -15.42 13.00 -7.86
N ARG A 215 -16.12 13.10 -6.71
CA ARG A 215 -15.55 13.68 -5.49
C ARG A 215 -14.32 12.89 -5.01
N SER A 216 -14.38 11.56 -5.06
CA SER A 216 -13.24 10.70 -4.75
C SER A 216 -12.09 10.89 -5.74
N ALA A 217 -12.36 10.83 -7.05
CA ALA A 217 -11.35 11.02 -8.09
C ALA A 217 -10.67 12.40 -8.00
N GLN A 218 -11.45 13.46 -7.73
CA GLN A 218 -10.92 14.81 -7.52
C GLN A 218 -9.99 14.89 -6.31
N ALA A 219 -10.33 14.23 -5.20
CA ALA A 219 -9.49 14.15 -4.02
C ALA A 219 -8.15 13.44 -4.30
N ILE A 220 -8.17 12.34 -5.06
CA ILE A 220 -6.93 11.66 -5.50
C ILE A 220 -6.12 12.53 -6.46
N ALA A 221 -6.76 13.23 -7.39
CA ALA A 221 -6.07 14.15 -8.30
C ALA A 221 -5.36 15.29 -7.52
N VAL A 222 -6.03 15.86 -6.51
CA VAL A 222 -5.42 16.84 -5.60
C VAL A 222 -4.21 16.24 -4.87
N LEU A 223 -4.34 15.03 -4.32
CA LEU A 223 -3.23 14.32 -3.71
C LEU A 223 -2.05 14.16 -4.67
N CYS A 224 -2.28 13.65 -5.88
CA CYS A 224 -1.23 13.49 -6.89
C CYS A 224 -0.51 14.80 -7.20
N THR A 225 -1.24 15.91 -7.34
CA THR A 225 -0.65 17.23 -7.62
C THR A 225 0.10 17.81 -6.42
N ASN A 226 -0.35 17.54 -5.20
CA ASN A 226 0.37 17.90 -3.98
C ASN A 226 1.68 17.12 -3.86
N LEU A 227 1.66 15.82 -4.18
CA LEU A 227 2.86 15.00 -4.20
C LEU A 227 3.84 15.45 -5.29
N LYS A 228 3.35 15.83 -6.48
CA LYS A 228 4.17 16.47 -7.52
C LYS A 228 4.84 17.74 -6.99
N ALA A 229 4.10 18.62 -6.33
CA ALA A 229 4.66 19.85 -5.77
C ALA A 229 5.69 19.58 -4.66
N THR A 230 5.50 18.52 -3.87
CA THR A 230 6.32 18.22 -2.69
C THR A 230 7.61 17.47 -3.03
N TYR A 231 7.54 16.54 -3.98
CA TYR A 231 8.61 15.58 -4.26
C TYR A 231 9.11 15.64 -5.71
N ASP A 232 8.54 16.50 -6.54
CA ASP A 232 8.83 16.59 -7.97
C ASP A 232 8.73 15.22 -8.67
N LEU A 233 7.62 14.53 -8.45
CA LEU A 233 7.40 13.17 -8.98
C LEU A 233 7.41 13.14 -10.51
N ASP A 234 7.99 12.08 -11.07
CA ASP A 234 7.98 11.76 -12.49
C ASP A 234 6.70 11.01 -12.89
N LEU A 235 6.16 10.18 -11.98
CA LEU A 235 5.05 9.27 -12.23
C LEU A 235 4.28 8.95 -10.95
N VAL A 236 2.96 8.79 -11.07
CA VAL A 236 2.11 8.13 -10.07
C VAL A 236 1.53 6.84 -10.62
N VAL A 237 1.75 5.73 -9.93
CA VAL A 237 1.12 4.44 -10.24
C VAL A 237 -0.13 4.27 -9.36
N LEU A 238 -1.29 4.12 -9.97
CA LEU A 238 -2.57 4.01 -9.29
C LEU A 238 -3.04 2.55 -9.25
N GLY A 239 -3.29 2.04 -8.04
CA GLY A 239 -3.77 0.69 -7.79
C GLY A 239 -4.98 0.64 -6.85
N GLY A 240 -5.32 -0.57 -6.40
CA GLY A 240 -6.43 -0.82 -5.48
C GLY A 240 -7.78 -0.98 -6.19
N GLY A 241 -8.74 -1.62 -5.51
CA GLY A 241 -10.02 -2.00 -6.13
C GLY A 241 -10.86 -0.82 -6.64
N VAL A 242 -10.78 0.34 -5.99
CA VAL A 242 -11.43 1.58 -6.44
C VAL A 242 -10.56 2.26 -7.50
N GLY A 243 -9.24 2.35 -7.27
CA GLY A 243 -8.30 2.99 -8.20
C GLY A 243 -8.28 2.35 -9.60
N LEU A 244 -8.50 1.04 -9.66
CA LEU A 244 -8.57 0.24 -10.90
C LEU A 244 -10.00 0.03 -11.41
N ALA A 245 -11.01 0.57 -10.73
CA ALA A 245 -12.39 0.49 -11.21
C ALA A 245 -12.53 1.21 -12.56
N SER A 246 -13.48 0.74 -13.39
CA SER A 246 -13.72 1.29 -14.72
C SER A 246 -13.96 2.80 -14.68
N HIS A 247 -13.31 3.57 -15.56
CA HIS A 247 -13.41 5.03 -15.68
C HIS A 247 -12.83 5.84 -14.50
N TYR A 248 -12.39 5.21 -13.41
CA TYR A 248 -11.92 5.95 -12.23
C TYR A 248 -10.61 6.70 -12.52
N MET A 249 -9.61 6.01 -13.09
CA MET A 249 -8.32 6.64 -13.42
C MET A 249 -8.48 7.73 -14.47
N GLU A 250 -9.36 7.55 -15.46
CA GLU A 250 -9.66 8.58 -16.46
C GLU A 250 -10.22 9.86 -15.81
N LEU A 251 -11.11 9.73 -14.81
CA LEU A 251 -11.58 10.88 -14.02
C LEU A 251 -10.47 11.54 -13.21
N VAL A 252 -9.57 10.75 -12.60
CA VAL A 252 -8.42 11.29 -11.86
C VAL A 252 -7.53 12.11 -12.81
N ASP A 253 -7.19 11.57 -13.98
CA ASP A 253 -6.38 12.28 -14.97
C ASP A 253 -7.08 13.56 -15.45
N GLU A 254 -8.39 13.52 -15.74
CA GLU A 254 -9.16 14.71 -16.12
C GLU A 254 -8.99 15.85 -15.11
N TYR A 255 -9.08 15.55 -13.81
CA TYR A 255 -8.88 16.54 -12.74
C TYR A 255 -7.42 16.99 -12.58
N ILE A 256 -6.44 16.13 -12.89
CA ILE A 256 -5.01 16.52 -12.94
C ILE A 256 -4.77 17.48 -14.10
N GLN A 257 -5.31 17.21 -15.29
CA GLN A 257 -5.12 18.06 -16.47
C GLN A 257 -5.71 19.47 -16.31
N GLN A 258 -6.71 19.64 -15.43
CA GLN A 258 -7.27 20.95 -15.07
C GLN A 258 -6.32 21.80 -14.20
N LYS A 259 -5.25 21.23 -13.64
CA LYS A 259 -4.28 21.97 -12.82
C LYS A 259 -3.26 22.73 -13.68
N PRO A 260 -2.57 23.74 -13.12
CA PRO A 260 -1.46 24.40 -13.81
C PRO A 260 -0.39 23.38 -14.22
N ALA A 261 0.22 23.57 -15.39
CA ALA A 261 1.13 22.60 -16.00
C ALA A 261 2.25 22.11 -15.07
N ALA A 262 2.80 22.99 -14.22
CA ALA A 262 3.86 22.67 -13.27
C ALA A 262 3.47 21.62 -12.20
N PHE A 263 2.17 21.47 -11.92
CA PHE A 263 1.65 20.53 -10.92
C PHE A 263 1.08 19.25 -11.52
N ARG A 264 1.04 19.14 -12.86
CA ARG A 264 0.57 17.94 -13.53
C ARG A 264 1.61 16.84 -13.37
N VAL A 265 1.14 15.61 -13.18
CA VAL A 265 1.98 14.42 -13.09
C VAL A 265 1.32 13.30 -13.90
N PRO A 266 2.07 12.57 -14.74
CA PRO A 266 1.56 11.40 -15.42
C PRO A 266 1.05 10.37 -14.41
N ILE A 267 -0.04 9.69 -14.75
CA ILE A 267 -0.56 8.56 -13.99
C ILE A 267 -0.64 7.30 -14.85
N THR A 268 -0.39 6.14 -14.26
CA THR A 268 -0.55 4.84 -14.92
C THR A 268 -1.21 3.82 -14.00
N LYS A 269 -1.78 2.75 -14.57
CA LYS A 269 -2.36 1.65 -13.80
C LYS A 269 -1.25 0.81 -13.18
N ALA A 270 -1.46 0.38 -11.95
CA ALA A 270 -0.67 -0.69 -11.34
C ALA A 270 -0.67 -1.92 -12.25
N SER A 271 0.51 -2.51 -12.44
CA SER A 271 0.71 -3.74 -13.21
C SER A 271 0.62 -4.99 -12.34
N GLY A 272 0.76 -4.83 -11.02
CA GLY A 272 0.75 -5.89 -10.03
C GLY A 272 -0.62 -6.52 -9.85
N ASP A 273 -0.60 -7.84 -9.72
CA ASP A 273 -1.76 -8.66 -9.36
C ASP A 273 -1.79 -8.89 -7.84
N TYR A 274 -2.41 -9.99 -7.40
CA TYR A 274 -2.49 -10.36 -5.99
C TYR A 274 -1.14 -10.61 -5.32
N ASP A 275 -0.05 -10.78 -6.08
CA ASP A 275 1.28 -11.12 -5.55
C ASP A 275 2.24 -9.93 -5.56
N ALA A 276 1.78 -8.73 -5.93
CA ALA A 276 2.59 -7.50 -5.93
C ALA A 276 3.22 -7.21 -4.56
N CYS A 277 2.47 -7.42 -3.47
CA CYS A 277 2.99 -7.23 -2.11
C CYS A 277 4.07 -8.26 -1.75
N LEU A 278 3.89 -9.53 -2.12
CA LEU A 278 4.91 -10.57 -1.91
C LEU A 278 6.20 -10.25 -2.66
N LEU A 279 6.09 -9.97 -3.96
CA LEU A 279 7.24 -9.67 -4.80
C LEU A 279 7.93 -8.37 -4.38
N GLY A 280 7.15 -7.36 -3.97
CA GLY A 280 7.64 -6.11 -3.42
C GLY A 280 8.36 -6.26 -2.08
N ALA A 281 7.85 -7.13 -1.20
CA ALA A 281 8.48 -7.48 0.06
C ALA A 281 9.82 -8.20 -0.17
N ALA A 282 9.96 -8.99 -1.23
CA ALA A 282 11.26 -9.56 -1.61
C ALA A 282 12.22 -8.50 -2.21
N GLU A 283 11.71 -7.60 -3.04
CA GLU A 283 12.51 -6.59 -3.76
C GLU A 283 13.15 -5.54 -2.84
N GLN A 284 12.64 -5.35 -1.62
CA GLN A 284 13.20 -4.39 -0.65
C GLN A 284 14.69 -4.64 -0.32
N PHE A 285 15.16 -5.89 -0.46
CA PHE A 285 16.57 -6.23 -0.26
C PHE A 285 17.44 -5.76 -1.43
N SER A 286 16.95 -5.80 -2.67
CA SER A 286 17.70 -5.28 -3.82
C SER A 286 17.86 -3.76 -3.76
N LEU A 287 16.79 -3.05 -3.38
CA LEU A 287 16.77 -1.58 -3.33
C LEU A 287 17.59 -0.99 -2.17
N SER A 288 17.99 -1.82 -1.20
CA SER A 288 18.83 -1.41 -0.06
C SER A 288 20.32 -1.72 -0.25
N LEU A 289 20.69 -2.56 -1.21
CA LEU A 289 22.06 -3.05 -1.41
C LEU A 289 22.99 -2.07 -2.17
N ASP A 290 22.47 -1.01 -2.78
CA ASP A 290 23.30 -0.01 -3.49
C ASP A 290 24.16 0.89 -2.57
N ASN A 291 24.22 0.60 -1.27
CA ASN A 291 24.92 1.40 -0.27
C ASN A 291 26.19 0.76 0.33
N SER A 292 26.63 -0.41 -0.11
CA SER A 292 27.92 -0.99 0.36
C SER A 292 29.15 -0.52 -0.42
N ASN A 293 29.00 0.28 -1.50
CA ASN A 293 30.12 0.81 -2.30
C ASN A 293 30.29 2.34 -2.24
N ALA A 294 29.59 3.04 -1.33
CA ALA A 294 29.69 4.49 -1.18
C ALA A 294 30.16 4.91 0.22
N GLN A 295 31.15 4.21 0.77
CA GLN A 295 31.97 4.70 1.89
C GLN A 295 33.42 4.22 1.71
N HIS A 296 34.18 4.93 0.88
CA HIS A 296 35.62 5.14 1.02
C HIS A 296 35.96 6.53 0.49
#